data_AF-A8V4S0-F1
#
_entry.id   AF-A8V4S0-F1
#
_cell.length_a   1.000
_cell.length_b   1.000
_cell.length_c   1.000
_cell.angle_alpha   90.00
_cell.angle_beta   90.00
_cell.angle_gamma   90.00
#
_symmetry.space_group_name_H-M   'P 1'
#
loop_
_entity.id
_entity.type
_entity.pdbx_description
1 polymer ?
#
loop_
_entity_poly.entity_id
_entity_poly.type
_entity_poly.pdbx_seq_one_letter_code
_entity_poly.pdbx_strand_id
1 'polypeptide(L)'
;MFIKDKKVIPVNLKNNSQIRQLFQKYILKMDNEEYNLYWNEKYFNGIKPPIVMSSQEAVIKFVKNIDNAIGYVELKKVKNRKDIKILKIINVGKKNGH
;
A
#
# COMPACT_ATOMS: atom_id res chain seq x y z
N MET A 1 14.38 2.33 -2.48
CA MET A 1 14.17 2.14 -3.92
C MET A 1 14.27 3.49 -4.60
N PHE A 2 14.97 3.59 -5.72
CA PHE A 2 15.00 4.80 -6.55
C PHE A 2 14.34 4.51 -7.90
N ILE A 3 13.57 5.46 -8.42
CA ILE A 3 13.02 5.44 -9.78
C ILE A 3 13.44 6.75 -10.45
N LYS A 4 14.24 6.68 -11.53
CA LYS A 4 14.78 7.86 -12.22
C LYS A 4 15.37 8.87 -11.22
N ASP A 5 16.28 8.39 -10.38
CA ASP A 5 17.00 9.15 -9.33
C ASP A 5 16.14 9.72 -8.19
N LYS A 6 14.84 9.40 -8.14
CA LYS A 6 13.96 9.79 -7.03
C LYS A 6 13.76 8.64 -6.06
N LYS A 7 14.04 8.88 -4.78
CA LYS A 7 13.76 7.92 -3.71
C LYS A 7 12.25 7.78 -3.54
N VAL A 8 11.72 6.60 -3.79
CA VAL A 8 10.30 6.29 -3.54
C VAL A 8 10.13 5.85 -2.09
N ILE A 9 9.13 6.41 -1.42
CA ILE A 9 8.83 6.13 -0.01
C ILE A 9 7.49 5.39 0.07
N PRO A 10 7.49 4.04 0.01
CA PRO A 10 6.27 3.29 0.16
C PRO A 10 5.76 3.37 1.60
N VAL A 11 4.44 3.46 1.75
CA VAL A 11 3.74 3.30 3.03
C VAL A 11 2.71 2.19 2.93
N ASN A 12 2.55 1.48 4.04
CA ASN A 12 1.66 0.33 4.17
C ASN A 12 0.57 0.64 5.21
N LEU A 13 -0.56 -0.06 5.16
CA LEU A 13 -1.53 -0.05 6.25
C LEU A 13 -1.21 -1.14 7.28
N LYS A 14 -1.81 -1.08 8.47
CA LYS A 14 -1.70 -2.13 9.49
C LYS A 14 -2.14 -3.51 8.96
N ASN A 15 -1.58 -4.58 9.52
CA ASN A 15 -1.84 -5.97 9.09
C ASN A 15 -3.33 -6.36 9.13
N ASN A 16 -4.11 -5.79 10.05
CA ASN A 16 -5.54 -6.03 10.19
C ASN A 16 -6.41 -5.20 9.25
N SER A 17 -5.82 -4.40 8.35
CA SER A 17 -6.57 -3.61 7.38
C SER A 17 -7.07 -4.50 6.23
N GLN A 18 -8.39 -4.52 6.03
CA GLN A 18 -8.99 -5.19 4.87
C GLN A 18 -8.44 -4.63 3.54
N ILE A 19 -8.16 -3.32 3.47
CA ILE A 19 -7.59 -2.68 2.29
C ILE A 19 -6.17 -3.18 2.01
N ARG A 20 -5.37 -3.47 3.05
CA ARG A 20 -4.06 -4.11 2.88
C ARG A 20 -4.17 -5.51 2.31
N GLN A 21 -5.08 -6.32 2.84
CA GLN A 21 -5.29 -7.68 2.35
C GLN A 21 -5.70 -7.69 0.87
N LEU A 22 -6.56 -6.74 0.47
CA LEU A 22 -6.92 -6.55 -0.94
C LEU A 22 -5.71 -6.12 -1.78
N PHE A 23 -4.89 -5.20 -1.29
CA PHE A 23 -3.67 -4.79 -1.99
C PHE A 23 -2.69 -5.96 -2.17
N GLN A 24 -2.44 -6.73 -1.11
CA GLN A 24 -1.58 -7.92 -1.17
C GLN A 24 -2.09 -8.92 -2.21
N LYS A 25 -3.38 -9.26 -2.16
CA LYS A 25 -3.97 -10.23 -3.07
C LYS A 25 -4.00 -9.76 -4.54
N TYR A 26 -4.41 -8.53 -4.81
CA TYR A 26 -4.69 -8.07 -6.18
C TYR A 26 -3.53 -7.32 -6.85
N ILE A 27 -2.59 -6.76 -6.08
CA ILE A 27 -1.40 -6.08 -6.62
C ILE A 27 -0.15 -6.92 -6.44
N LEU A 28 0.11 -7.39 -5.22
CA LEU A 28 1.30 -8.20 -4.97
C LEU A 28 1.12 -9.65 -5.43
N LYS A 29 -0.14 -10.09 -5.61
CA LYS A 29 -0.52 -11.48 -5.92
C LYS A 29 0.06 -12.44 -4.89
N MET A 30 0.02 -12.02 -3.63
CA MET A 30 0.49 -12.80 -2.47
C MET A 30 -0.66 -12.97 -1.49
N ASP A 31 -0.80 -14.16 -0.93
CA ASP A 31 -1.57 -14.37 0.29
C ASP A 31 -0.80 -13.92 1.55
N ASN A 32 -1.37 -14.18 2.73
CA ASN A 32 -0.76 -13.76 3.99
C ASN A 32 0.52 -14.53 4.31
N GLU A 33 0.58 -15.82 3.97
CA GLU A 33 1.74 -16.68 4.25
C GLU A 33 2.90 -16.30 3.33
N GLU A 34 2.64 -16.20 2.02
CA GLU A 34 3.61 -15.76 1.02
C GLU A 34 4.17 -14.36 1.36
N TYR A 35 3.29 -13.44 1.75
CA TYR A 35 3.69 -12.09 2.15
C TYR A 35 4.59 -12.09 3.39
N ASN A 36 4.29 -12.92 4.40
CA ASN A 36 5.09 -13.02 5.61
C ASN A 36 6.45 -13.67 5.33
N LEU A 37 6.47 -14.76 4.56
CA LEU A 37 7.71 -15.42 4.13
C LEU A 37 8.61 -14.46 3.35
N TYR A 38 8.04 -13.70 2.40
CA TYR A 38 8.77 -12.69 1.66
C TYR A 38 9.45 -11.68 2.59
N TRP A 39 8.72 -11.10 3.56
CA TRP A 39 9.31 -10.11 4.46
C TRP A 39 10.29 -10.71 5.46
N ASN A 40 10.11 -11.95 5.88
CA ASN A 40 11.08 -12.67 6.70
C ASN A 40 12.42 -12.79 5.95
N GLU A 41 12.38 -13.27 4.70
CA GLU A 41 13.57 -13.36 3.84
C GLU A 41 14.23 -11.99 3.62
N LYS A 42 13.44 -10.94 3.34
CA LYS A 42 13.99 -9.58 3.17
C LYS A 42 14.62 -9.04 4.45
N TYR A 43 14.01 -9.32 5.60
CA TYR A 43 14.55 -8.90 6.89
C TYR A 43 15.90 -9.57 7.19
N PHE A 44 16.03 -10.87 6.92
CA PHE A 44 17.32 -11.58 7.04
C PHE A 44 18.42 -10.96 6.17
N ASN A 45 18.04 -10.40 5.01
CA ASN A 45 18.94 -9.67 4.12
C ASN A 45 19.12 -8.18 4.48
N GLY A 46 18.69 -7.75 5.67
CA GLY A 46 18.82 -6.37 6.15
C GLY A 46 17.85 -5.36 5.51
N ILE A 47 16.89 -5.82 4.71
CA ILE A 47 15.90 -4.98 4.04
C ILE A 47 14.65 -4.85 4.92
N LYS A 48 14.30 -3.61 5.27
CA LYS A 48 13.14 -3.31 6.13
C LYS A 48 11.85 -3.17 5.32
N PRO A 49 10.70 -3.55 5.90
CA PRO A 49 9.39 -3.30 5.31
C PRO A 49 9.07 -1.80 5.22
N PRO A 50 8.10 -1.41 4.36
CA PRO A 50 7.60 -0.05 4.30
C PRO A 50 7.05 0.43 5.64
N ILE A 51 7.04 1.76 5.83
CA ILE A 51 6.49 2.40 7.03
C ILE A 51 4.99 2.07 7.13
N VAL A 52 4.54 1.67 8.31
CA VAL A 52 3.13 1.31 8.55
C VAL A 52 2.35 2.51 9.11
N MET A 53 1.28 2.88 8.41
CA MET A 53 0.32 3.91 8.81
C MET A 53 -0.89 3.31 9.51
N SER A 54 -1.41 4.04 10.51
CA SER A 54 -2.51 3.57 11.34
C SER A 54 -3.88 3.58 10.66
N SER A 55 -4.07 4.42 9.63
CA SER A 55 -5.33 4.59 8.91
C SER A 55 -5.12 5.04 7.46
N GLN A 56 -6.18 4.95 6.65
CA GLN A 56 -6.18 5.46 5.29
C GLN A 56 -6.02 7.00 5.27
N GLU A 57 -6.64 7.71 6.22
CA GLU A 57 -6.44 9.15 6.41
C GLU A 57 -4.97 9.49 6.72
N ALA A 58 -4.28 8.67 7.52
CA ALA A 58 -2.86 8.85 7.79
C ALA A 58 -2.01 8.63 6.53
N VAL A 59 -2.34 7.63 5.71
CA VAL A 59 -1.71 7.43 4.39
C VAL A 59 -1.89 8.66 3.51
N ILE A 60 -3.11 9.19 3.39
CA ILE A 60 -3.40 10.38 2.57
C ILE A 60 -2.61 11.59 3.05
N LYS A 61 -2.59 11.85 4.36
CA LYS A 61 -1.79 12.94 4.95
C LYS A 61 -0.30 12.76 4.67
N PHE A 62 0.23 11.55 4.81
CA PHE A 62 1.64 11.28 4.55
C PHE A 62 2.00 11.49 3.07
N VAL A 63 1.21 10.92 2.15
CA VAL A 63 1.43 11.06 0.70
C VAL A 63 1.33 12.51 0.23
N LYS A 64 0.44 13.30 0.83
CA LYS A 64 0.31 14.73 0.53
C LYS A 64 1.56 15.53 0.93
N ASN A 65 2.15 15.21 2.07
CA ASN A 65 3.18 16.05 2.70
C ASN A 65 4.61 15.57 2.46
N ILE A 66 4.79 14.34 1.99
CA ILE A 66 6.10 13.73 1.78
C ILE A 66 6.30 13.46 0.30
N ASP A 67 7.26 14.18 -0.29
CA ASP A 67 7.62 14.00 -1.69
C ASP A 67 7.98 12.55 -2.00
N ASN A 68 7.51 12.08 -3.16
CA ASN A 68 7.74 10.72 -3.66
C ASN A 68 7.17 9.59 -2.76
N ALA A 69 6.30 9.92 -1.81
CA ALA A 69 5.58 8.91 -1.04
C ALA A 69 4.46 8.27 -1.87
N ILE A 70 4.25 6.97 -1.66
CA ILE A 70 3.19 6.21 -2.33
C ILE A 70 2.52 5.26 -1.34
N GLY A 71 1.20 5.17 -1.42
CA GLY A 71 0.38 4.26 -0.64
C GLY A 71 -0.89 3.88 -1.39
N TYR A 72 -1.81 3.22 -0.69
CA TYR A 72 -3.06 2.75 -1.27
C TYR A 72 -4.21 2.93 -0.28
N VAL A 73 -5.38 3.32 -0.80
CA VAL A 73 -6.61 3.63 -0.04
C VAL A 73 -7.84 3.33 -0.89
N GLU A 74 -9.02 3.32 -0.28
CA GLU A 74 -10.30 3.28 -0.97
C GLU A 74 -10.48 4.53 -1.86
N LEU A 75 -10.89 4.33 -3.11
CA LEU A 75 -11.08 5.39 -4.09
C LEU A 75 -11.97 6.53 -3.57
N LYS A 76 -13.06 6.20 -2.86
CA LYS A 76 -14.01 7.19 -2.31
C LYS A 76 -13.35 8.24 -1.41
N LYS A 77 -12.23 7.92 -0.75
CA LYS A 77 -11.52 8.85 0.15
C LYS A 77 -10.69 9.90 -0.59
N VAL A 78 -10.38 9.67 -1.86
CA VAL A 78 -9.49 10.53 -2.67
C VAL A 78 -10.11 10.98 -4.00
N LYS A 79 -11.28 10.44 -4.39
CA LYS A 79 -11.91 10.70 -5.71
C LYS A 79 -12.06 12.19 -6.05
N ASN A 80 -12.33 13.03 -5.05
CA ASN A 80 -12.56 14.48 -5.25
C ASN A 80 -11.37 15.35 -4.81
N ARG A 81 -10.22 14.73 -4.49
CA ARG A 81 -9.02 15.43 -4.05
C ARG A 81 -8.14 15.78 -5.25
N LYS A 82 -7.81 17.07 -5.39
CA LYS A 82 -6.88 17.57 -6.43
C LYS A 82 -5.42 17.54 -5.99
N ASP A 83 -5.17 17.37 -4.68
CA ASP A 83 -3.86 17.35 -4.04
C ASP A 83 -3.23 15.95 -3.98
N ILE A 84 -3.86 14.94 -4.59
CA ILE A 84 -3.38 13.56 -4.65
C ILE A 84 -3.46 13.07 -6.09
N LYS A 85 -2.38 12.49 -6.60
CA LYS A 85 -2.37 11.83 -7.91
C LYS A 85 -2.72 10.36 -7.77
N ILE A 86 -3.75 9.91 -8.49
CA ILE A 86 -4.14 8.49 -8.56
C ILE A 86 -3.35 7.83 -9.70
N LEU A 87 -2.60 6.78 -9.38
CA LEU A 87 -1.80 6.04 -10.37
C LEU A 87 -2.51 4.82 -10.94
N LYS A 88 -3.32 4.15 -10.12
CA LYS A 88 -4.06 2.94 -10.51
C LYS A 88 -5.32 2.80 -9.66
N ILE A 89 -6.40 2.38 -10.30
CA ILE A 89 -7.65 1.97 -9.64
C ILE A 89 -7.81 0.47 -9.87
N ILE A 90 -8.21 -0.26 -8.83
CA ILE A 90 -8.43 -1.70 -8.87
C ILE A 90 -9.88 -1.95 -8.52
N ASN A 91 -10.59 -2.64 -9.40
CA ASN A 91 -11.93 -3.12 -9.12
C ASN A 91 -11.82 -4.48 -8.44
N VAL A 92 -12.03 -4.49 -7.13
CA VAL A 92 -12.11 -5.73 -6.36
C VAL A 92 -13.54 -6.25 -6.54
N GLY A 93 -13.72 -7.28 -7.36
CA GLY A 93 -15.04 -7.91 -7.54
C GLY A 93 -15.63 -8.30 -6.18
N LYS A 94 -16.95 -8.11 -6.00
CA LYS A 94 -17.63 -8.61 -4.79
C LYS A 94 -17.32 -10.11 -4.69
N LYS A 95 -16.89 -10.58 -3.51
CA LYS A 95 -16.87 -12.01 -3.21
C LYS A 95 -18.26 -12.53 -3.54
N ASN A 96 -18.37 -13.47 -4.48
CA ASN A 96 -19.54 -14.34 -4.55
C ASN A 96 -19.58 -15.04 -3.19
N GLY A 97 -20.60 -14.72 -2.39
CA GLY A 97 -20.90 -15.50 -1.19
C GLY A 97 -21.23 -16.91 -1.64
N HIS A 98 -20.55 -17.89 -1.03
CA HIS A 98 -21.09 -19.22 -0.93
C HIS A 98 -22.21 -19.21 0.12
#